data_AF-A0A0D7E1M9-F1
#
_entry.id   AF-A0A0D7E1M9-F1
#
_cell.length_a   1.000
_cell.length_b   1.000
_cell.length_c   1.000
_cell.angle_alpha   90.00
_cell.angle_beta   90.00
_cell.angle_gamma   90.00
#
_symmetry.space_group_name_H-M   'P 1'
#
loop_
_entity.id
_entity.type
_entity.pdbx_description
1 polymer ?
#
loop_
_entity_poly.entity_id
_entity_poly.type
_entity_poly.pdbx_seq_one_letter_code
_entity_poly.pdbx_strand_id
1 'polypeptide(L)'
;PPLSGWVAGLWFSVFPTEDWATYALAMTVVGVGMLICWMIALRVVDRRRAFFVVVMLALYPVFNFKGFKYNPDLLQLVTLPLLVLAYLDAFDKRTVRSGVWLGIAAALALLTKYWALTMIGAIGIAALVHPARMAFLRSPAPWVAIVATAIAMVPHAIWLVRVDFLPLSYAEDTYALSTRAVALRYVRGYVAHNLALLAVPLVLSAVVLAWGRWRCVFVADPIALGGGQARPDMLRAQAINVWIIQAVVAIGPVLGA
;
A
#
# COMPACT_ATOMS: atom_id res chain seq x y z
N PRO A 1 -15.92 2.58 6.44
CA PRO A 1 -15.08 2.74 7.66
C PRO A 1 -14.75 4.22 7.89
N PRO A 2 -14.46 4.66 9.12
CA PRO A 2 -14.58 6.07 9.49
C PRO A 2 -13.34 6.94 9.16
N LEU A 3 -12.18 6.36 8.85
CA LEU A 3 -10.92 7.12 8.81
C LEU A 3 -10.91 8.23 7.76
N SER A 4 -11.48 8.00 6.57
CA SER A 4 -11.58 9.04 5.55
C SER A 4 -12.46 10.21 5.98
N GLY A 5 -13.53 9.93 6.74
CA GLY A 5 -14.37 10.95 7.33
C GLY A 5 -13.64 11.74 8.41
N TRP A 6 -12.88 11.06 9.28
CA TRP A 6 -12.08 11.72 10.32
C TRP A 6 -10.99 12.63 9.74
N VAL A 7 -10.27 12.16 8.71
CA VAL A 7 -9.24 12.95 8.03
C VAL A 7 -9.84 14.18 7.35
N ALA A 8 -10.97 14.03 6.65
CA ALA A 8 -11.69 15.17 6.07
C ALA A 8 -12.20 16.13 7.16
N GLY A 9 -12.78 15.61 8.24
CA GLY A 9 -13.28 16.42 9.36
C GLY A 9 -12.17 17.25 10.03
N LEU A 10 -10.99 16.65 10.25
CA LEU A 10 -9.83 17.37 10.77
C LEU A 10 -9.36 18.45 9.78
N TRP A 11 -9.29 18.12 8.48
CA TRP A 11 -8.87 19.08 7.46
C TRP A 11 -9.77 20.31 7.40
N PHE A 12 -11.10 20.10 7.34
CA PHE A 12 -12.08 21.19 7.25
C PHE A 12 -12.37 21.88 8.59
N SER A 13 -11.79 21.41 9.70
CA SER A 13 -11.75 22.19 10.94
C SER A 13 -10.74 23.34 10.88
N VAL A 14 -9.78 23.27 9.96
CA VAL A 14 -8.71 24.27 9.76
C VAL A 14 -8.90 25.04 8.46
N PHE A 15 -9.29 24.37 7.38
CA PHE A 15 -9.50 24.95 6.05
C PHE A 15 -10.99 25.14 5.76
N PRO A 16 -11.37 26.14 4.92
CA PRO A 16 -12.77 26.33 4.55
C PRO A 16 -13.29 25.17 3.69
N THR A 17 -14.61 24.95 3.71
CA THR A 17 -15.29 23.96 2.87
C THR A 17 -15.48 24.49 1.45
N GLU A 18 -14.36 24.71 0.76
CA GLU A 18 -14.30 25.20 -0.62
C GLU A 18 -13.63 24.17 -1.54
N ASP A 19 -13.83 24.33 -2.85
CA ASP A 19 -13.30 23.44 -3.87
C ASP A 19 -11.78 23.30 -3.78
N TRP A 20 -11.05 24.41 -3.70
CA TRP A 20 -9.59 24.41 -3.63
C TRP A 20 -9.08 23.65 -2.40
N ALA A 21 -9.76 23.77 -1.25
CA ALA A 21 -9.37 23.10 -0.01
C ALA A 21 -9.58 21.58 -0.12
N THR A 22 -10.61 21.15 -0.87
CA THR A 22 -10.87 19.74 -1.17
C THR A 22 -9.80 19.16 -2.09
N TYR A 23 -9.42 19.89 -3.14
CA TYR A 23 -8.31 19.48 -4.02
C TYR A 23 -6.97 19.45 -3.26
N ALA A 24 -6.73 20.42 -2.37
CA ALA A 24 -5.54 20.48 -1.54
C ALA A 24 -5.44 19.29 -0.57
N LEU A 25 -6.57 18.87 0.04
CA LEU A 25 -6.64 17.64 0.83
C LEU A 25 -6.24 16.42 -0.01
N ALA A 26 -6.83 16.28 -1.21
CA ALA A 26 -6.52 15.19 -2.12
C ALA A 26 -5.03 15.14 -2.50
N MET A 27 -4.46 16.27 -2.90
CA MET A 27 -3.03 16.38 -3.26
C MET A 27 -2.10 16.17 -2.07
N THR A 28 -2.50 16.56 -0.86
CA THR A 28 -1.74 16.29 0.37
C THR A 28 -1.67 14.79 0.64
N VAL A 29 -2.79 14.08 0.50
CA VAL A 29 -2.86 12.61 0.67
C VAL A 29 -1.98 11.91 -0.36
N VAL A 30 -2.06 12.33 -1.63
CA VAL A 30 -1.20 11.81 -2.71
C VAL A 30 0.28 12.05 -2.39
N GLY A 31 0.65 13.26 -1.98
CA GLY A 31 2.02 13.63 -1.62
C GLY A 31 2.56 12.81 -0.44
N VAL A 32 1.78 12.66 0.62
CA VAL A 32 2.13 11.80 1.76
C VAL A 32 2.29 10.34 1.33
N GLY A 33 1.41 9.84 0.46
CA GLY A 33 1.52 8.50 -0.11
C GLY A 33 2.83 8.29 -0.88
N MET A 34 3.22 9.27 -1.71
CA MET A 34 4.52 9.23 -2.41
C MET A 34 5.71 9.23 -1.45
N LEU A 35 5.67 10.03 -0.39
CA LEU A 35 6.73 10.07 0.63
C LEU A 35 6.88 8.72 1.34
N ILE A 36 5.76 8.04 1.63
CA ILE A 36 5.82 6.69 2.21
C ILE A 36 6.37 5.68 1.21
N CYS A 37 5.96 5.75 -0.06
CA CYS A 37 6.53 4.93 -1.11
C CYS A 37 8.04 5.17 -1.31
N TRP A 38 8.51 6.41 -1.19
CA TRP A 38 9.94 6.72 -1.16
C TRP A 38 10.66 6.04 0.00
N MET A 39 10.09 6.10 1.22
CA MET A 39 10.65 5.43 2.39
C MET A 39 10.73 3.91 2.20
N ILE A 40 9.73 3.29 1.55
CA ILE A 40 9.78 1.88 1.16
C ILE A 40 10.85 1.65 0.10
N ALA A 41 10.98 2.51 -0.90
CA ALA A 41 11.98 2.35 -1.94
C ALA A 41 13.40 2.40 -1.37
N LEU A 42 13.69 3.29 -0.42
CA LEU A 42 14.98 3.35 0.27
C LEU A 42 15.33 2.10 1.10
N ARG A 43 14.33 1.26 1.41
CA ARG A 43 14.50 -0.02 2.10
C ARG A 43 14.90 -1.14 1.12
N VAL A 44 14.69 -0.94 -0.18
CA VAL A 44 14.86 -2.00 -1.20
C VAL A 44 15.94 -1.65 -2.22
N VAL A 45 16.12 -0.36 -2.52
CA VAL A 45 17.02 0.14 -3.56
C VAL A 45 17.82 1.35 -3.07
N ASP A 46 18.87 1.72 -3.80
CA ASP A 46 19.65 2.93 -3.53
C ASP A 46 18.83 4.21 -3.77
N ARG A 47 19.33 5.34 -3.25
CA ARG A 47 18.65 6.65 -3.31
C ARG A 47 18.28 7.09 -4.73
N ARG A 48 19.09 6.78 -5.74
CA ARG A 48 18.82 7.21 -7.13
C ARG A 48 17.67 6.42 -7.72
N ARG A 49 17.65 5.10 -7.49
CA ARG A 49 16.54 4.23 -7.88
C ARG A 49 15.27 4.55 -7.10
N ALA A 50 15.38 4.88 -5.81
CA ALA A 50 14.23 5.33 -5.02
C ALA A 50 13.61 6.62 -5.58
N PHE A 51 14.45 7.56 -6.04
CA PHE A 51 13.97 8.75 -6.75
C PHE A 51 13.26 8.43 -8.03
N PHE A 52 13.84 7.55 -8.83
CA PHE A 52 13.20 7.08 -10.04
C PHE A 52 11.82 6.47 -9.77
N VAL A 53 11.66 5.67 -8.71
CA VAL A 53 10.35 5.12 -8.29
C VAL A 53 9.34 6.23 -8.00
N VAL A 54 9.72 7.29 -7.27
CA VAL A 54 8.80 8.41 -6.98
C VAL A 54 8.43 9.17 -8.24
N VAL A 55 9.37 9.41 -9.16
CA VAL A 55 9.05 10.05 -10.44
C VAL A 55 8.06 9.19 -11.23
N MET A 56 8.26 7.87 -11.25
CA MET A 56 7.31 6.96 -11.91
C MET A 56 5.93 6.96 -11.24
N LEU A 57 5.88 7.07 -9.91
CA LEU A 57 4.62 7.25 -9.19
C LEU A 57 3.95 8.58 -9.54
N ALA A 58 4.68 9.69 -9.61
CA ALA A 58 4.14 10.99 -9.98
C ALA A 58 3.58 11.06 -11.41
N LEU A 59 4.12 10.23 -12.30
CA LEU A 59 3.61 10.05 -13.66
C LEU A 59 2.44 9.05 -13.74
N TYR A 60 2.29 8.17 -12.74
CA TYR A 60 1.22 7.18 -12.72
C TYR A 60 -0.14 7.90 -12.55
N PRO A 61 -1.12 7.69 -13.43
CA PRO A 61 -2.31 8.54 -13.48
C PRO A 61 -3.13 8.60 -12.16
N VAL A 62 -3.06 7.58 -11.31
CA VAL A 62 -3.72 7.58 -9.98
C VAL A 62 -3.14 8.62 -9.03
N PHE A 63 -1.84 8.89 -9.13
CA PHE A 63 -1.15 9.90 -8.31
C PHE A 63 -1.19 11.29 -8.95
N ASN A 64 -1.90 11.47 -10.06
CA ASN A 64 -2.02 12.75 -10.76
C ASN A 64 -3.48 12.97 -11.19
N PHE A 65 -3.82 12.67 -12.45
CA PHE A 65 -5.12 12.97 -13.05
C PHE A 65 -6.34 12.32 -12.39
N LYS A 66 -6.19 11.16 -11.73
CA LYS A 66 -7.30 10.53 -10.98
C LYS A 66 -7.24 10.85 -9.49
N GLY A 67 -6.10 11.36 -9.01
CA GLY A 67 -5.82 11.60 -7.61
C GLY A 67 -6.43 12.89 -7.06
N PHE A 68 -7.15 13.66 -7.86
CA PHE A 68 -7.69 14.96 -7.45
C PHE A 68 -8.97 14.88 -6.63
N LYS A 69 -9.64 13.73 -6.59
CA LYS A 69 -10.88 13.54 -5.82
C LYS A 69 -10.57 12.80 -4.53
N TYR A 70 -10.71 13.50 -3.40
CA TYR A 70 -10.56 12.87 -2.10
C TYR A 70 -11.68 11.84 -1.88
N ASN A 71 -11.29 10.59 -1.63
CA ASN A 71 -12.18 9.48 -1.32
C ASN A 71 -11.38 8.39 -0.55
N PRO A 72 -12.04 7.35 -0.02
CA PRO A 72 -11.34 6.28 0.69
C PRO A 72 -10.26 5.57 -0.15
N ASP A 73 -10.45 5.43 -1.47
CA ASP A 73 -9.46 4.81 -2.37
C ASP A 73 -8.19 5.64 -2.47
N LEU A 74 -8.33 6.97 -2.48
CA LEU A 74 -7.20 7.89 -2.45
C LEU A 74 -6.47 7.80 -1.12
N LEU A 75 -7.19 7.73 0.00
CA LEU A 75 -6.59 7.55 1.32
C LEU A 75 -5.83 6.22 1.45
N GLN A 76 -6.22 5.19 0.69
CA GLN A 76 -5.46 3.93 0.62
C GLN A 76 -4.06 4.09 0.00
N LEU A 77 -3.81 5.16 -0.80
CA LEU A 77 -2.45 5.51 -1.25
C LEU A 77 -1.51 5.86 -0.09
N VAL A 78 -2.05 6.17 1.09
CA VAL A 78 -1.29 6.39 2.32
C VAL A 78 -1.30 5.14 3.17
N THR A 79 -2.48 4.61 3.50
CA THR A 79 -2.59 3.56 4.52
C THR A 79 -2.04 2.21 4.08
N LEU A 80 -2.13 1.87 2.78
CA LEU A 80 -1.58 0.59 2.29
C LEU A 80 -0.04 0.61 2.21
N PRO A 81 0.62 1.64 1.64
CA PRO A 81 2.07 1.75 1.75
C PRO A 81 2.55 1.85 3.20
N LEU A 82 1.82 2.56 4.07
CA LEU A 82 2.18 2.63 5.49
C LEU A 82 2.18 1.25 6.15
N LEU A 83 1.19 0.42 5.84
CA LEU A 83 1.11 -0.97 6.29
C LEU A 83 2.29 -1.79 5.78
N VAL A 84 2.66 -1.67 4.51
CA VAL A 84 3.84 -2.36 3.94
C VAL A 84 5.12 -1.88 4.62
N LEU A 85 5.30 -0.57 4.80
CA LEU A 85 6.47 0.00 5.46
C LEU A 85 6.61 -0.49 6.90
N ALA A 86 5.51 -0.50 7.66
CA ALA A 86 5.47 -1.01 9.03
C ALA A 86 5.76 -2.52 9.09
N TYR A 87 5.30 -3.29 8.09
CA TYR A 87 5.64 -4.71 7.98
C TYR A 87 7.13 -4.91 7.72
N LEU A 88 7.73 -4.17 6.79
CA LEU A 88 9.17 -4.26 6.53
C LEU A 88 9.98 -3.91 7.79
N ASP A 89 9.56 -2.90 8.56
CA ASP A 89 10.20 -2.54 9.84
C ASP A 89 10.04 -3.63 10.91
N ALA A 90 8.86 -4.24 11.01
CA ALA A 90 8.59 -5.36 11.92
C ALA A 90 9.35 -6.63 11.55
N PHE A 91 9.49 -6.92 10.27
CA PHE A 91 10.20 -8.08 9.76
C PHE A 91 11.70 -8.00 10.01
N ASP A 92 12.25 -6.78 9.92
CA ASP A 92 13.65 -6.46 10.18
C ASP A 92 13.95 -6.44 11.69
N LYS A 93 13.28 -5.56 12.45
CA LYS A 93 13.58 -5.32 13.87
C LYS A 93 13.05 -6.40 14.80
N ARG A 94 11.90 -7.00 14.48
CA ARG A 94 11.30 -8.10 15.25
C ARG A 94 11.03 -7.77 16.73
N THR A 95 10.78 -6.49 17.03
CA THR A 95 10.52 -6.00 18.38
C THR A 95 9.03 -5.81 18.67
N VAL A 96 8.68 -5.67 19.95
CA VAL A 96 7.32 -5.27 20.38
C VAL A 96 6.92 -3.94 19.75
N ARG A 97 7.80 -2.93 19.78
CA ARG A 97 7.53 -1.60 19.22
C ARG A 97 7.19 -1.65 17.73
N SER A 98 7.95 -2.42 16.95
CA SER A 98 7.67 -2.59 15.52
C SER A 98 6.37 -3.37 15.27
N GLY A 99 6.04 -4.33 16.15
CA GLY A 99 4.73 -5.00 16.14
C GLY A 99 3.57 -4.05 16.40
N VAL A 100 3.69 -3.14 17.37
CA VAL A 100 2.66 -2.12 17.65
C VAL A 100 2.44 -1.23 16.42
N TRP A 101 3.51 -0.74 15.79
CA TRP A 101 3.39 0.08 14.57
C TRP A 101 2.72 -0.67 13.42
N LEU A 102 3.06 -1.95 13.22
CA LEU A 102 2.40 -2.79 12.22
C LEU A 102 0.90 -2.94 12.52
N GLY A 103 0.54 -3.19 13.79
CA GLY A 103 -0.87 -3.35 14.17
C GLY A 103 -1.69 -2.06 14.01
N ILE A 104 -1.12 -0.91 14.38
CA ILE A 104 -1.76 0.39 14.15
C ILE A 104 -1.93 0.65 12.65
N ALA A 105 -0.90 0.39 11.83
CA ALA A 105 -1.00 0.58 10.39
C ALA A 105 -2.06 -0.34 9.76
N ALA A 106 -2.18 -1.58 10.24
CA ALA A 106 -3.21 -2.52 9.80
C ALA A 106 -4.62 -2.04 10.18
N ALA A 107 -4.81 -1.57 11.42
CA ALA A 107 -6.08 -0.99 11.85
C ALA A 107 -6.44 0.26 11.03
N LEU A 108 -5.50 1.18 10.80
CA LEU A 108 -5.74 2.35 9.95
C LEU A 108 -6.15 1.95 8.52
N ALA A 109 -5.50 0.94 7.93
CA ALA A 109 -5.87 0.45 6.61
C ALA A 109 -7.30 -0.12 6.57
N LEU A 110 -7.70 -0.88 7.60
CA LEU A 110 -9.07 -1.40 7.74
C LEU A 110 -10.10 -0.29 7.99
N LEU A 111 -9.73 0.72 8.79
CA LEU A 111 -10.54 1.89 9.08
C LEU A 111 -10.67 2.85 7.88
N THR A 112 -9.83 2.71 6.85
CA THR A 112 -10.03 3.34 5.54
C THR A 112 -11.02 2.56 4.70
N LYS A 113 -10.73 1.28 4.42
CA LYS A 113 -11.54 0.42 3.54
C LYS A 113 -11.28 -1.04 3.85
N TYR A 114 -12.35 -1.84 4.02
CA TYR A 114 -12.24 -3.26 4.38
C TYR A 114 -11.48 -4.11 3.36
N TRP A 115 -11.40 -3.66 2.11
CA TRP A 115 -10.55 -4.29 1.09
C TRP A 115 -9.08 -4.43 1.53
N ALA A 116 -8.62 -3.62 2.50
CA ALA A 116 -7.30 -3.77 3.14
C ALA A 116 -7.04 -5.15 3.75
N LEU A 117 -8.07 -5.95 4.04
CA LEU A 117 -7.92 -7.36 4.44
C LEU A 117 -7.11 -8.16 3.41
N THR A 118 -7.27 -7.88 2.12
CA THR A 118 -6.49 -8.55 1.06
C THR A 118 -4.99 -8.24 1.17
N MET A 119 -4.64 -6.99 1.47
CA MET A 119 -3.26 -6.57 1.70
C MET A 119 -2.69 -7.18 2.98
N ILE A 120 -3.47 -7.24 4.07
CA ILE A 120 -3.06 -7.90 5.33
C ILE A 120 -2.82 -9.40 5.07
N GLY A 121 -3.71 -10.06 4.33
CA GLY A 121 -3.55 -11.45 3.92
C GLY A 121 -2.30 -11.68 3.07
N ALA A 122 -2.03 -10.79 2.10
CA ALA A 122 -0.84 -10.84 1.27
C ALA A 122 0.46 -10.69 2.10
N ILE A 123 0.47 -9.79 3.09
CA ILE A 123 1.58 -9.64 4.04
C ILE A 123 1.75 -10.91 4.88
N GLY A 124 0.65 -11.50 5.36
CA GLY A 124 0.68 -12.77 6.08
C GLY A 124 1.29 -13.90 5.24
N ILE A 125 0.87 -14.03 3.98
CA ILE A 125 1.42 -15.02 3.05
C ILE A 125 2.89 -14.73 2.77
N ALA A 126 3.28 -13.48 2.54
CA ALA A 126 4.67 -13.09 2.36
C ALA A 126 5.53 -13.50 3.57
N ALA A 127 5.06 -13.22 4.79
CA ALA A 127 5.73 -13.61 6.02
C ALA A 127 5.88 -15.13 6.18
N LEU A 128 4.88 -15.90 5.73
CA LEU A 128 4.87 -17.37 5.81
C LEU A 128 5.74 -18.04 4.73
N VAL A 129 5.85 -17.46 3.54
CA VAL A 129 6.63 -18.03 2.43
C VAL A 129 8.11 -17.60 2.51
N HIS A 130 8.41 -16.47 3.13
CA HIS A 130 9.77 -15.93 3.18
C HIS A 130 10.77 -16.94 3.83
N PRO A 131 12.01 -17.07 3.31
CA PRO A 131 13.02 -17.98 3.87
C PRO A 131 13.28 -17.76 5.37
N ALA A 132 13.30 -16.50 5.80
CA ALA A 132 13.47 -16.10 7.20
C ALA A 132 12.18 -16.14 8.06
N ARG A 133 11.10 -16.79 7.61
CA ARG A 133 9.79 -16.85 8.31
C ARG A 133 9.88 -17.23 9.78
N MET A 134 10.71 -18.22 10.14
CA MET A 134 10.78 -18.73 11.50
C MET A 134 11.36 -17.70 12.47
N ALA A 135 12.29 -16.86 12.01
CA ALA A 135 12.84 -15.78 12.83
C ALA A 135 11.77 -14.71 13.12
N PHE A 136 10.90 -14.44 12.16
CA PHE A 136 9.79 -13.50 12.35
C PHE A 136 8.67 -14.08 13.22
N LEU A 137 8.20 -15.30 12.94
CA LEU A 137 7.08 -15.94 13.66
C LEU A 137 7.40 -16.27 15.12
N ARG A 138 8.67 -16.55 15.45
CA ARG A 138 9.11 -16.74 16.85
C ARG A 138 9.31 -15.43 17.61
N SER A 139 9.34 -14.30 16.91
CA SER A 139 9.49 -12.99 17.55
C SER A 139 8.15 -12.47 18.08
N PRO A 140 8.15 -11.50 19.00
CA PRO A 140 6.91 -10.89 19.49
C PRO A 140 6.20 -10.02 18.42
N ALA A 141 6.90 -9.57 17.38
CA ALA A 141 6.38 -8.58 16.43
C ALA A 141 5.04 -8.96 15.76
N PRO A 142 4.86 -10.15 15.13
CA PRO A 142 3.60 -10.52 14.50
C PRO A 142 2.44 -10.64 15.49
N TRP A 143 2.69 -11.20 16.68
CA TRP A 143 1.67 -11.40 17.70
C TRP A 143 1.20 -10.08 18.31
N VAL A 144 2.15 -9.20 18.61
CA VAL A 144 1.85 -7.83 19.08
C VAL A 144 1.08 -7.06 18.02
N ALA A 145 1.39 -7.23 16.73
CA ALA A 145 0.65 -6.59 15.65
C ALA A 145 -0.81 -7.05 15.59
N ILE A 146 -1.09 -8.35 15.76
CA ILE A 146 -2.45 -8.88 15.82
C ILE A 146 -3.22 -8.26 17.00
N VAL A 147 -2.63 -8.29 18.19
CA VAL A 147 -3.25 -7.72 19.40
C VAL A 147 -3.48 -6.22 19.26
N ALA A 148 -2.49 -5.47 18.79
CA ALA A 148 -2.61 -4.02 18.58
C ALA A 148 -3.67 -3.68 17.53
N THR A 149 -3.77 -4.46 16.44
CA THR A 149 -4.84 -4.30 15.44
C THR A 149 -6.21 -4.53 16.08
N ALA A 150 -6.36 -5.64 16.82
CA ALA A 150 -7.63 -5.99 17.48
C ALA A 150 -8.07 -4.88 18.44
N ILE A 151 -7.17 -4.41 19.31
CA ILE A 151 -7.45 -3.32 20.27
C ILE A 151 -7.85 -2.04 19.54
N ALA A 152 -7.09 -1.63 18.52
CA ALA A 152 -7.39 -0.41 17.76
C ALA A 152 -8.72 -0.49 16.99
N MET A 153 -9.17 -1.70 16.64
CA MET A 153 -10.45 -1.94 15.97
C MET A 153 -11.65 -2.03 16.93
N VAL A 154 -11.45 -2.13 18.24
CA VAL A 154 -12.54 -2.27 19.23
C VAL A 154 -13.60 -1.17 19.10
N PRO A 155 -13.27 0.13 19.03
CA PRO A 155 -14.27 1.18 18.92
C PRO A 155 -15.13 1.04 17.66
N HIS A 156 -14.50 0.63 16.55
CA HIS A 156 -15.19 0.40 15.28
C HIS A 156 -16.06 -0.85 15.31
N ALA A 157 -15.62 -1.92 15.97
CA ALA A 157 -16.41 -3.13 16.18
C ALA A 157 -17.66 -2.84 17.03
N ILE A 158 -17.53 -2.06 18.11
CA ILE A 158 -18.67 -1.62 18.92
C ILE A 158 -19.65 -0.79 18.08
N TRP A 159 -19.14 0.13 17.27
CA TRP A 159 -19.98 0.92 16.37
C TRP A 159 -20.72 0.04 15.36
N LEU A 160 -20.05 -0.96 14.76
CA LEU A 160 -20.66 -1.89 13.82
C LEU A 160 -21.84 -2.67 14.43
N VAL A 161 -21.69 -3.14 15.67
CA VAL A 161 -22.77 -3.81 16.39
C VAL A 161 -23.96 -2.86 16.61
N ARG A 162 -23.71 -1.58 16.91
CA ARG A 162 -24.77 -0.58 17.14
C ARG A 162 -25.55 -0.20 15.87
N VAL A 163 -24.98 -0.46 14.69
CA VAL A 163 -25.64 -0.19 13.40
C VAL A 163 -26.01 -1.48 12.68
N ASP A 164 -26.15 -2.60 13.43
CA ASP A 164 -26.55 -3.91 12.93
C ASP A 164 -25.72 -4.40 11.72
N PHE A 165 -24.42 -4.10 11.72
CA PHE A 165 -23.49 -4.42 10.64
C PHE A 165 -23.91 -3.92 9.25
N LEU A 166 -24.74 -2.87 9.18
CA LEU A 166 -25.28 -2.30 7.93
C LEU A 166 -24.24 -2.11 6.81
N PRO A 167 -23.01 -1.62 7.07
CA PRO A 167 -22.01 -1.48 6.00
C PRO A 167 -21.53 -2.81 5.39
N LEU A 168 -21.67 -3.93 6.10
CA LEU A 168 -21.31 -5.26 5.60
C LEU A 168 -22.46 -5.88 4.80
N SER A 169 -23.70 -5.79 5.29
CA SER A 169 -24.88 -6.31 4.58
C SER A 169 -25.13 -5.56 3.26
N TYR A 170 -24.94 -4.23 3.24
CA TYR A 170 -25.03 -3.45 2.00
C TYR A 170 -24.08 -3.95 0.90
N ALA A 171 -22.87 -4.39 1.28
CA ALA A 171 -21.90 -4.91 0.32
C ALA A 171 -22.34 -6.25 -0.26
N GLU A 172 -22.96 -7.12 0.54
CA GLU A 172 -23.48 -8.41 0.08
C GLU A 172 -24.57 -8.23 -0.99
N ASP A 173 -25.53 -7.33 -0.74
CA ASP A 173 -26.65 -7.06 -1.66
C ASP A 173 -26.20 -6.38 -2.96
N THR A 174 -25.15 -5.54 -2.90
CA THR A 174 -24.69 -4.74 -4.05
C THR A 174 -23.70 -5.52 -4.95
N TYR A 175 -22.94 -6.46 -4.39
CA TYR A 175 -21.86 -7.17 -5.11
C TYR A 175 -22.16 -8.64 -5.41
N ALA A 176 -23.40 -9.10 -5.23
CA ALA A 176 -23.85 -10.41 -5.70
C ALA A 176 -23.73 -10.50 -7.23
N LEU A 177 -22.63 -11.08 -7.72
CA LEU A 177 -22.37 -11.25 -9.14
C LEU A 177 -23.41 -12.18 -9.77
N SER A 178 -24.14 -11.68 -10.77
CA SER A 178 -25.30 -12.37 -11.33
C SER A 178 -24.93 -13.53 -12.27
N THR A 179 -23.72 -13.55 -12.86
CA THR A 179 -23.27 -14.62 -13.77
C THR A 179 -21.74 -14.65 -13.95
N ARG A 180 -21.14 -15.84 -14.11
CA ARG A 180 -19.70 -16.04 -14.39
C ARG A 180 -19.17 -15.27 -15.61
N ALA A 181 -19.99 -15.11 -16.65
CA ALA A 181 -19.63 -14.33 -17.84
C ALA A 181 -19.41 -12.84 -17.53
N VAL A 182 -20.20 -12.29 -16.60
CA VAL A 182 -20.08 -10.90 -16.13
C VAL A 182 -18.81 -10.73 -15.29
N ALA A 183 -18.52 -11.69 -14.41
CA ALA A 183 -17.28 -11.72 -13.63
C ALA A 183 -16.04 -11.71 -14.52
N LEU A 184 -15.99 -12.59 -15.53
CA LEU A 184 -14.86 -12.65 -16.47
C LEU A 184 -14.69 -11.34 -17.27
N ARG A 185 -15.78 -10.70 -17.68
CA ARG A 185 -15.73 -9.39 -18.35
C ARG A 185 -15.14 -8.31 -17.43
N TYR A 186 -15.53 -8.29 -16.15
CA TYR A 186 -14.96 -7.35 -15.18
C TYR A 186 -13.48 -7.62 -14.91
N VAL A 187 -13.05 -8.88 -14.79
CA VAL A 187 -11.63 -9.21 -14.64
C VAL A 187 -10.82 -8.77 -15.84
N ARG A 188 -11.30 -9.03 -17.07
CA ARG A 188 -10.62 -8.57 -18.30
C ARG A 188 -10.51 -7.05 -18.33
N GLY A 189 -11.60 -6.34 -18.01
CA GLY A 189 -11.60 -4.89 -17.91
C GLY A 189 -10.63 -4.38 -16.85
N TYR A 190 -10.62 -4.99 -15.67
CA TYR A 190 -9.69 -4.67 -14.58
C TYR A 190 -8.23 -4.86 -15.00
N VAL A 191 -7.88 -6.01 -15.57
CA VAL A 191 -6.51 -6.31 -16.02
C VAL A 191 -6.09 -5.32 -17.11
N ALA A 192 -6.92 -5.12 -18.14
CA ALA A 192 -6.63 -4.19 -19.22
C ALA A 192 -6.45 -2.76 -18.71
N HIS A 193 -7.30 -2.33 -17.77
CA HIS A 193 -7.22 -1.01 -17.16
C HIS A 193 -5.91 -0.81 -16.39
N ASN A 194 -5.52 -1.78 -15.56
CA ASN A 194 -4.28 -1.69 -14.79
C ASN A 194 -3.04 -1.72 -15.69
N LEU A 195 -3.04 -2.55 -16.74
CA LEU A 195 -1.97 -2.58 -17.74
C LEU A 195 -1.87 -1.24 -18.50
N ALA A 196 -3.00 -0.65 -18.89
CA ALA A 196 -3.03 0.65 -19.54
C ALA A 196 -2.46 1.77 -18.64
N LEU A 197 -2.80 1.75 -17.34
CA LEU A 197 -2.25 2.69 -16.36
C LEU A 197 -0.74 2.53 -16.18
N LEU A 198 -0.23 1.29 -16.22
CA LEU A 198 1.21 0.99 -16.11
C LEU A 198 1.98 1.28 -17.40
N ALA A 199 1.32 1.29 -18.57
CA ALA A 199 1.98 1.49 -19.85
C ALA A 199 2.77 2.81 -19.89
N VAL A 200 2.21 3.91 -19.38
CA VAL A 200 2.86 5.23 -19.38
C VAL A 200 4.19 5.22 -18.62
N PRO A 201 4.25 4.86 -17.31
CA PRO A 201 5.53 4.83 -16.61
C PRO A 201 6.48 3.76 -17.16
N LEU A 202 5.99 2.62 -17.66
CA LEU A 202 6.85 1.58 -18.24
C LEU A 202 7.51 2.03 -19.54
N VAL A 203 6.77 2.65 -20.46
CA VAL A 203 7.31 3.16 -21.72
C VAL A 203 8.32 4.27 -21.45
N LEU A 204 7.99 5.21 -20.57
CA LEU A 204 8.93 6.28 -20.20
C LEU A 204 10.17 5.73 -19.51
N SER A 205 10.02 4.73 -18.64
CA SER A 205 11.16 4.02 -18.04
C SER A 205 12.03 3.35 -19.09
N ALA A 206 11.43 2.66 -20.06
CA ALA A 206 12.15 1.99 -21.13
C ALA A 206 12.91 2.99 -22.01
N VAL A 207 12.33 4.15 -22.31
CA VAL A 207 12.99 5.22 -23.08
C VAL A 207 14.19 5.79 -22.31
N VAL A 208 14.02 6.09 -21.02
CA VAL A 208 15.13 6.58 -20.17
C VAL A 208 16.25 5.55 -20.07
N LEU A 209 15.89 4.27 -19.90
CA LEU A 209 16.85 3.16 -19.84
C LEU A 209 17.38 2.74 -21.22
N ALA A 210 16.82 3.19 -22.34
CA ALA A 210 17.40 2.99 -23.67
C ALA A 210 18.46 4.07 -23.96
N TRP A 211 18.31 5.26 -23.36
CA TRP A 211 19.24 6.37 -23.53
C TRP A 211 20.54 6.09 -22.76
N GLY A 212 21.62 5.75 -23.48
CA GLY A 212 22.88 5.24 -22.92
C GLY A 212 23.49 6.06 -21.77
N ARG A 213 23.24 7.37 -21.74
CA ARG A 213 23.70 8.29 -20.69
C ARG A 213 23.05 8.02 -19.31
N TRP A 214 21.81 7.55 -19.28
CA TRP A 214 21.08 7.26 -18.04
C TRP A 214 21.18 5.78 -17.64
N ARG A 215 21.47 4.88 -18.58
CA ARG A 215 21.75 3.45 -18.30
C ARG A 215 22.82 3.26 -17.25
N CYS A 216 23.97 3.92 -17.42
CA CYS A 216 25.08 3.82 -16.47
C CYS A 216 24.71 4.37 -15.09
N VAL A 217 23.76 5.30 -14.98
CA VAL A 217 23.34 5.89 -13.70
C VAL A 217 22.47 4.93 -12.88
N PHE A 218 21.67 4.09 -13.54
CA PHE A 218 20.74 3.16 -12.88
C PHE A 218 21.24 1.71 -12.84
N VAL A 219 22.06 1.29 -13.80
CA VAL A 219 22.59 -0.08 -13.93
C VAL A 219 23.94 -0.25 -13.22
N ALA A 220 24.68 0.84 -12.95
CA ALA A 220 25.92 0.75 -12.17
C ALA A 220 25.69 0.17 -10.77
N ASP A 221 26.71 -0.53 -10.28
CA ASP A 221 26.67 -1.40 -9.12
C ASP A 221 26.11 -0.66 -7.87
N PRO A 222 24.98 -1.12 -7.28
CA PRO A 222 24.32 -0.45 -6.14
C PRO A 222 25.23 -0.32 -4.91
N ILE A 223 26.32 -1.09 -4.86
CA ILE A 223 27.30 -1.12 -3.77
C ILE A 223 28.28 0.06 -3.85
N ALA A 224 28.54 0.62 -5.04
CA ALA A 224 29.66 1.55 -5.26
C ALA A 224 29.34 3.02 -4.94
N LEU A 225 28.07 3.41 -4.75
CA LEU A 225 27.65 4.82 -4.78
C LEU A 225 26.76 5.27 -3.59
N GLY A 226 26.65 4.48 -2.52
CA GLY A 226 25.83 4.84 -1.35
C GLY A 226 26.54 4.57 -0.02
N GLY A 227 27.14 5.60 0.57
CA GLY A 227 27.71 5.59 1.92
C GLY A 227 26.64 5.47 3.02
N GLY A 228 26.00 4.30 3.13
CA GLY A 228 25.01 4.02 4.17
C GLY A 228 24.69 2.53 4.29
N GLN A 229 25.47 1.84 5.12
CA GLN A 229 25.15 0.79 6.12
C GLN A 229 23.91 -0.14 6.01
N ALA A 230 23.19 -0.25 4.90
CA ALA A 230 22.18 -1.29 4.74
C ALA A 230 22.87 -2.60 4.40
N ARG A 231 22.71 -3.62 5.26
CA ARG A 231 23.33 -4.93 5.03
C ARG A 231 22.71 -5.55 3.75
N PRO A 232 23.50 -6.01 2.77
CA PRO A 232 22.99 -6.48 1.47
C PRO A 232 21.97 -7.62 1.55
N ASP A 233 22.08 -8.46 2.57
CA ASP A 233 21.15 -9.54 2.92
C ASP A 233 19.76 -9.00 3.31
N MET A 234 19.70 -7.91 4.07
CA MET A 234 18.44 -7.28 4.48
C MET A 234 17.71 -6.61 3.31
N LEU A 235 18.45 -5.92 2.43
CA LEU A 235 17.88 -5.33 1.20
C LEU A 235 17.22 -6.42 0.34
N ARG A 236 17.88 -7.57 0.17
CA ARG A 236 17.35 -8.70 -0.58
C ARG A 236 16.10 -9.29 0.09
N ALA A 237 16.11 -9.46 1.41
CA ALA A 237 14.94 -9.94 2.15
C ALA A 237 13.74 -8.99 2.03
N GLN A 238 13.97 -7.68 2.12
CA GLN A 238 12.91 -6.67 1.95
C GLN A 238 12.39 -6.65 0.51
N ALA A 239 13.27 -6.77 -0.49
CA ALA A 239 12.86 -6.92 -1.90
C ALA A 239 11.95 -8.13 -2.12
N ILE A 240 12.33 -9.31 -1.60
CA ILE A 240 11.54 -10.54 -1.73
C ILE A 240 10.15 -10.35 -1.12
N ASN A 241 10.06 -9.79 0.09
CA ASN A 241 8.79 -9.50 0.74
C ASN A 241 7.89 -8.59 -0.11
N VAL A 242 8.44 -7.49 -0.64
CA VAL A 242 7.68 -6.57 -1.51
C VAL A 242 7.16 -7.30 -2.74
N TRP A 243 7.99 -8.09 -3.43
CA TRP A 243 7.56 -8.82 -4.62
C TRP A 243 6.50 -9.88 -4.34
N ILE A 244 6.62 -10.63 -3.23
CA ILE A 244 5.58 -11.62 -2.84
C ILE A 244 4.26 -10.90 -2.55
N ILE A 245 4.28 -9.80 -1.80
CA ILE A 245 3.07 -9.01 -1.50
C ILE A 245 2.40 -8.56 -2.80
N GLN A 246 3.15 -7.97 -3.73
CA GLN A 246 2.61 -7.50 -5.01
C GLN A 246 2.04 -8.65 -5.85
N ALA A 247 2.73 -9.80 -5.90
CA ALA A 247 2.24 -10.97 -6.63
C ALA A 247 0.92 -11.50 -6.05
N VAL A 248 0.82 -11.62 -4.73
CA VAL A 248 -0.42 -12.09 -4.08
C VAL A 248 -1.58 -11.11 -4.31
N VAL A 249 -1.36 -9.81 -4.14
CA VAL A 249 -2.38 -8.78 -4.35
C VAL A 249 -2.84 -8.72 -5.81
N ALA A 250 -1.93 -8.87 -6.76
CA ALA A 250 -2.26 -8.87 -8.19
C ALA A 250 -3.15 -10.07 -8.59
N ILE A 251 -2.98 -11.22 -7.94
CA ILE A 251 -3.73 -12.45 -8.23
C ILE A 251 -5.10 -12.46 -7.55
N GLY A 252 -5.25 -11.83 -6.38
CA GLY A 252 -6.48 -11.86 -5.57
C GLY A 252 -7.78 -11.59 -6.35
N PRO A 253 -7.88 -10.48 -7.12
CA PRO A 253 -9.07 -10.17 -7.93
C PRO A 253 -9.39 -11.20 -9.02
N VAL A 254 -8.39 -11.93 -9.51
CA VAL A 254 -8.56 -12.98 -10.53
C VAL A 254 -9.10 -14.27 -9.92
N LEU A 255 -8.70 -14.61 -8.70
CA LEU A 255 -9.18 -15.80 -7.98
C LEU A 255 -10.63 -15.68 -7.49
N GLY A 256 -11.11 -14.45 -7.29
CA GLY A 256 -12.48 -14.19 -6.82
C GLY A 256 -13.55 -14.19 -7.90
N ALA A 257 -13.21 -14.44 -9.17
CA ALA A 257 -14.10 -14.36 -10.35
C ALA A 257 -14.35 -15.73 -11.00
#